data_AF-X0WWI7-F1
#
_entry.id   AF-X0WWI7-F1
#
_cell.length_a   1.000
_cell.length_b   1.000
_cell.length_c   1.000
_cell.angle_alpha   90.00
_cell.angle_beta   90.00
_cell.angle_gamma   90.00
#
_symmetry.space_group_name_H-M   'P 1'
#
loop_
_entity.id
_entity.type
_entity.pdbx_description
1 polymer ?
#
loop_
_entity_poly.entity_id
_entity_poly.type
_entity_poly.pdbx_seq_one_letter_code
_entity_poly.pdbx_strand_id
1 'polypeptide(L)' 'MSDVKIFHIIKGKLVEIKSAIFANGDTYIVEDPNRKTIWIWIGNKSTADEKFAAASFSQNEFIPEHREYEVKTIDQGREP' A
#
# COMPACT_ATOMS: atom_id res chain seq x y z
N MET A 1 10.25 -18.11 -4.56
CA MET A 1 9.06 -17.45 -3.98
C MET A 1 9.47 -16.01 -3.78
N SER A 2 8.69 -15.06 -4.32
CA SER A 2 8.99 -13.65 -4.16
C SER A 2 8.40 -13.18 -2.83
N ASP A 3 9.21 -12.49 -2.03
CA ASP A 3 8.76 -11.96 -0.74
C ASP A 3 7.75 -10.83 -0.93
N VAL A 4 6.72 -10.81 -0.09
CA VAL A 4 5.77 -9.71 0.00
C VAL A 4 6.48 -8.51 0.59
N LYS A 5 6.40 -7.35 -0.07
CA LYS A 5 6.97 -6.10 0.45
C LYS A 5 5.88 -5.21 1.00
N ILE A 6 6.17 -4.54 2.10
CA ILE A 6 5.25 -3.62 2.76
C ILE A 6 5.92 -2.26 2.82
N PHE A 7 5.21 -1.23 2.37
CA PHE A 7 5.64 0.14 2.37
C PHE A 7 4.70 0.96 3.24
N HIS A 8 5.27 1.73 4.16
CA HIS A 8 4.57 2.67 5.02
C HIS A 8 4.72 4.08 4.46
N ILE A 9 3.60 4.79 4.33
CA ILE A 9 3.59 6.19 3.90
C ILE A 9 3.75 7.08 5.13
N ILE A 10 4.95 7.62 5.33
CA ILE A 10 5.25 8.54 6.44
C ILE A 10 5.54 9.91 5.87
N LYS A 11 4.71 10.91 6.18
CA LYS A 11 4.89 12.30 5.73
C LYS A 11 5.09 12.42 4.21
N GLY A 12 4.30 11.66 3.44
CA GLY A 12 4.35 11.67 1.97
C GLY A 12 5.58 10.97 1.38
N LYS A 13 6.24 10.09 2.13
CA LYS A 13 7.35 9.25 1.64
C LYS A 13 7.03 7.78 1.83
N LEU A 14 7.41 6.97 0.85
CA LEU A 14 7.41 5.51 0.96
C LEU A 14 8.61 5.04 1.79
N VAL A 15 8.34 4.27 2.84
CA VAL A 15 9.35 3.64 3.68
C VAL A 15 9.05 2.14 3.72
N GLU A 16 9.94 1.32 3.18
CA GLU A 16 9.82 -0.14 3.27
C GLU A 16 9.95 -0.60 4.73
N ILE A 17 8.99 -1.42 5.18
CA ILE A 17 8.98 -2.02 6.50
C ILE A 17 8.97 -3.54 6.39
N LYS A 18 9.66 -4.21 7.31
CA LYS A 18 9.73 -5.68 7.34
C LYS A 18 8.62 -6.35 8.17
N SER A 19 7.84 -5.56 8.89
CA SER A 19 6.82 -6.07 9.80
C SER A 19 5.45 -5.56 9.37
N ALA A 20 4.47 -6.47 9.33
CA ALA A 20 3.08 -6.17 9.00
C ALA A 20 2.34 -5.50 10.18
N ILE A 21 2.89 -4.39 10.67
CA ILE A 21 2.30 -3.58 11.74
C ILE A 21 1.57 -2.43 11.07
N PHE A 22 0.26 -2.59 10.90
CA PHE A 22 -0.61 -1.58 10.32
C PHE A 22 -1.19 -0.71 11.43
N ALA A 23 -0.75 0.55 11.50
CA ALA A 23 -1.29 1.52 12.44
C ALA A 23 -2.56 2.16 11.89
N ASN A 24 -3.59 2.27 12.74
CA ASN A 24 -4.92 2.76 12.37
C ASN A 24 -4.92 4.19 11.80
N GLY A 25 -3.89 4.98 12.10
CA GLY A 25 -3.73 6.36 11.66
C GLY A 25 -3.00 6.53 10.34
N ASP A 26 -2.43 5.46 9.80
CA ASP A 26 -1.50 5.55 8.67
C ASP A 26 -2.03 4.80 7.44
N THR A 27 -1.35 4.97 6.30
CA THR A 27 -1.65 4.29 5.04
C THR A 27 -0.44 3.49 4.59
N TYR A 28 -0.68 2.28 4.08
CA TYR A 28 0.36 1.35 3.68
C TYR A 28 0.09 0.82 2.27
N ILE A 29 1.16 0.44 1.58
CA ILE A 29 1.12 -0.24 0.28
C ILE A 29 1.80 -1.60 0.45
N VAL A 30 1.15 -2.66 0.00
CA VAL A 30 1.67 -4.02 0.06
C VAL A 30 1.80 -4.55 -1.36
N GLU A 31 3.02 -4.85 -1.76
CA GLU A 31 3.32 -5.49 -3.03
C GLU A 31 3.29 -7.01 -2.82
N ASP A 32 2.28 -7.67 -3.38
CA ASP A 32 2.18 -9.14 -3.43
C ASP A 32 2.52 -9.64 -4.83
N PRO A 33 3.79 -9.97 -5.10
CA PRO A 33 4.23 -10.50 -6.39
C PRO A 33 3.67 -11.90 -6.69
N ASN A 34 3.25 -12.67 -5.69
CA ASN A 34 2.68 -14.00 -5.91
C ASN A 34 1.25 -13.91 -6.45
N ARG A 35 0.49 -12.91 -6.00
CA ARG A 35 -0.85 -12.60 -6.51
C ARG A 35 -0.85 -11.59 -7.65
N LYS A 36 0.31 -11.05 -8.04
CA LYS A 36 0.42 -9.88 -8.92
C LYS A 36 -0.57 -8.80 -8.49
N THR A 37 -0.59 -8.45 -7.21
CA THR A 37 -1.56 -7.50 -6.66
C THR A 37 -0.84 -6.51 -5.77
N ILE A 38 -1.15 -5.23 -5.95
CA ILE A 38 -0.70 -4.14 -5.08
C ILE A 38 -1.90 -3.78 -4.20
N TRP A 39 -1.76 -3.99 -2.90
CA TRP A 39 -2.80 -3.66 -1.92
C TRP A 39 -2.50 -2.32 -1.27
N ILE A 40 -3.43 -1.39 -1.33
CA ILE A 40 -3.41 -0.12 -0.62
C ILE A 40 -4.25 -0.31 0.63
N TRP A 41 -3.61 -0.39 1.79
CA TRP A 41 -4.31 -0.48 3.07
C TRP A 41 -4.47 0.93 3.66
N ILE A 42 -5.72 1.30 3.94
CA ILE A 42 -6.09 2.62 4.45
C ILE A 42 -6.56 2.48 5.91
N GLY A 43 -5.82 3.09 6.83
CA GLY A 43 -6.21 3.15 8.24
C GLY A 43 -7.49 3.97 8.43
N ASN A 44 -8.34 3.60 9.38
CA ASN A 44 -9.61 4.29 9.62
C ASN A 44 -9.42 5.76 10.05
N LYS A 45 -8.29 6.08 10.68
CA LYS A 45 -7.91 7.44 11.09
C LYS A 45 -6.92 8.13 10.14
N SER A 46 -6.63 7.52 8.99
CA SER A 46 -5.73 8.10 7.99
C SER A 46 -6.28 9.38 7.39
N THR A 47 -5.38 10.28 7.04
CA THR A 47 -5.72 11.58 6.45
C THR A 47 -5.97 11.47 4.94
N ALA A 48 -6.73 12.40 4.38
CA ALA A 48 -7.00 12.44 2.93
C ALA A 48 -5.71 12.60 2.10
N ASP A 49 -4.71 13.31 2.64
CA ASP A 49 -3.41 13.51 2.00
C ASP A 49 -2.65 12.18 1.86
N GLU A 50 -2.68 11.32 2.89
CA GLU A 50 -2.01 10.01 2.86
C GLU A 50 -2.68 9.06 1.87
N LYS A 51 -4.02 9.10 1.78
CA LYS A 51 -4.77 8.33 0.78
C LYS A 51 -4.41 8.76 -0.64
N PHE A 52 -4.31 10.07 -0.88
CA PHE A 52 -3.92 10.62 -2.17
C PHE A 52 -2.47 10.27 -2.52
N ALA A 53 -1.56 10.39 -1.55
CA ALA A 53 -0.18 9.96 -1.71
C ALA A 53 -0.10 8.47 -2.09
N ALA A 54 -0.85 7.60 -1.40
CA ALA A 54 -0.88 6.16 -1.69
C ALA A 54 -1.35 5.84 -3.12
N ALA A 55 -2.42 6.49 -3.56
CA ALA A 55 -2.94 6.34 -4.92
C ALA A 55 -1.93 6.86 -5.97
N SER A 56 -1.29 8.00 -5.70
CA SER A 56 -0.27 8.58 -6.58
C SER A 56 0.96 7.68 -6.70
N PHE A 57 1.48 7.18 -5.58
CA PHE A 57 2.60 6.24 -5.56
C PHE A 57 2.27 4.96 -6.31
N SER A 58 1.09 4.39 -6.05
CA SER A 58 0.64 3.18 -6.75
C SER A 58 0.62 3.38 -8.26
N GLN A 59 0.10 4.52 -8.75
CA GLN A 59 0.01 4.80 -10.18
C GLN A 59 1.32 5.18 -10.85
N ASN A 60 2.18 5.93 -10.16
CA ASN A 60 3.39 6.50 -10.77
C ASN A 60 4.64 5.65 -10.57
N GLU A 61 4.72 4.88 -9.48
CA GLU A 61 5.89 4.06 -9.16
C GLU A 61 5.61 2.57 -9.37
N PHE A 62 4.49 2.05 -8.85
CA PHE A 62 4.22 0.61 -8.87
C PHE A 62 3.65 0.11 -10.20
N ILE A 63 2.61 0.75 -10.77
CA ILE A 63 1.99 0.32 -12.03
C ILE A 63 2.97 0.29 -13.22
N PRO A 64 3.88 1.27 -13.41
CA PRO A 64 4.81 1.24 -14.54
C PRO A 64 5.77 0.06 -14.50
N GLU A 65 6.26 -0.31 -13.31
CA GLU A 65 7.12 -1.48 -13.10
C GLU A 65 6.32 -2.79 -13.14
N HIS A 66 5.04 -2.74 -12.76
CA HIS A 66 4.20 -3.91 -12.56
C HIS A 66 2.87 -3.80 -13.33
N ARG A 67 2.92 -3.57 -14.65
CA ARG A 67 1.72 -3.36 -15.49
C ARG A 67 0.69 -4.50 -15.44
N GLU A 68 1.12 -5.70 -15.08
CA GLU A 68 0.25 -6.86 -14.93
C GLU A 68 -0.43 -6.94 -13.56
N TYR A 69 -0.09 -6.04 -12.62
CA TYR A 69 -0.54 -6.13 -11.25
C TYR A 69 -1.84 -5.38 -11.04
N GLU A 70 -2.77 -6.00 -10.32
CA GLU A 70 -4.03 -5.38 -9.95
C GLU A 70 -3.85 -4.50 -8.72
N VAL A 71 -4.31 -3.24 -8.76
CA VAL A 71 -4.29 -2.35 -7.59
C VAL A 71 -5.62 -2.49 -6.85
N LYS A 72 -5.57 -2.86 -5.57
CA LYS A 72 -6.74 -3.00 -4.70
C LYS A 72 -6.62 -2.12 -3.48
N THR A 73 -7.69 -1.41 -3.15
CA THR A 73 -7.76 -0.62 -1.92
C THR A 73 -8.57 -1.37 -0.87
N ILE A 74 -8.03 -1.50 0.34
CA ILE A 74 -8.68 -2.10 1.50
C ILE A 74 -8.78 -1.03 2.59
N ASP A 75 -9.98 -0.89 3.15
CA ASP A 75 -10.21 -0.11 4.37
C ASP A 75 -9.99 -1.00 5.60
N GLN A 76 -9.40 -0.43 6.65
CA GLN A 76 -9.23 -1.10 7.93
C GLN A 76 -10.55 -1.71 8.44
N GLY A 77 -10.53 -3.01 8.80
CA GLY A 77 -11.70 -3.75 9.27
C GLY A 77 -12.61 -4.30 8.15
N ARG A 78 -12.23 -4.11 6.89
CA ARG A 78 -12.82 -4.77 5.71
C ARG A 78 -11.78 -5.63 4.98
N GLU A 79 -10.83 -6.17 5.72
CA GLU A 79 -9.84 -7.11 5.20
C GLU A 79 -10.54 -8.45 4.86
N PRO A 80 -10.33 -9.01 3.66
CA PRO A 80 -10.96 -10.27 3.23
C PRO A 80 -10.39 -11.52 3.92
#